data_AF-A0A8C0KVB4-F1
#
_entry.id   AF-A0A8C0KVB4-F1
#
_cell.length_a   1.000
_cell.length_b   1.000
_cell.length_c   1.000
_cell.angle_alpha   90.00
_cell.angle_beta   90.00
_cell.angle_gamma   90.00
#
_symmetry.space_group_name_H-M   'P 1'
#
loop_
_entity.id
_entity.type
_entity.pdbx_description
1 polymer ?
#
loop_
_entity_poly.entity_id
_entity_poly.type
_entity_poly.pdbx_seq_one_letter_code
_entity_poly.pdbx_strand_id
1 'polypeptide(L)'
;MEAMKSKANCAQNASCTIMIFHPTKEEFNDFDKYIAYMESQGAHRAGLAKVIPPKEWKARQNYDDISDILIATPLQQVVSGQAGVFTQYHKKKRATTVGEYRQLANSIKYRTPPHLDFEDLERKYWKTRLYDSPIYGADISGSLFDENTKEWNLGHLGTIQDLLEQECGVVIEGVNTPYLYFGMWKTAFAWHTEDMDLYSINYLHFGQPKTWYAVPPEHGQRLERLARELFPGSARTCEAFLRHKVALISPTVLRDSGIPFSRVTQEAGEFMVTFPYGYHSGFNHGFNCAEAINFATARWIDYGKVASQCSCGEARVTFSMDAFVRILQPERYELWKRGQDRAAVDHTEPTAADSRELSAWRGVRGEVSLSRRPFPRPNRKVYS
;
A
#
# COMPACT_ATOMS: atom_id res chain seq x y z
N MET A 1 -48.48 -15.26 -16.54
CA MET A 1 -47.13 -14.93 -17.04
C MET A 1 -46.85 -13.48 -16.65
N GLU A 2 -46.31 -13.27 -15.46
CA GLU A 2 -45.74 -11.98 -15.09
C GLU A 2 -44.23 -12.15 -15.07
N ALA A 3 -43.56 -11.43 -15.97
CA ALA A 3 -42.12 -11.41 -16.06
C ALA A 3 -41.55 -10.79 -14.77
N MET A 4 -40.82 -11.59 -14.01
CA MET A 4 -39.94 -11.11 -12.94
C MET A 4 -38.93 -10.12 -13.57
N LYS A 5 -39.15 -8.82 -13.33
CA LYS A 5 -38.14 -7.80 -13.59
C LYS A 5 -36.90 -8.15 -12.74
N SER A 6 -35.79 -8.43 -13.41
CA SER A 6 -34.48 -8.56 -12.79
C SER A 6 -34.21 -7.34 -11.91
N LYS A 7 -33.86 -7.55 -10.64
CA LYS A 7 -33.30 -6.49 -9.79
C LYS A 7 -32.12 -5.88 -10.54
N ALA A 8 -32.25 -4.62 -10.95
CA ALA A 8 -31.13 -3.87 -11.48
C ALA A 8 -30.01 -3.88 -10.44
N ASN A 9 -28.91 -4.53 -10.76
CA ASN A 9 -27.72 -4.64 -9.92
C ASN A 9 -27.08 -3.24 -9.88
N CYS A 10 -27.55 -2.37 -8.97
CA CYS A 10 -26.98 -1.05 -8.81
C CYS A 10 -25.55 -1.24 -8.26
N ALA A 11 -24.54 -0.94 -9.07
CA ALA A 11 -23.14 -1.08 -8.67
C ALA A 11 -22.88 -0.22 -7.43
N GLN A 12 -22.44 -0.84 -6.34
CA GLN A 12 -22.10 -0.14 -5.11
C GLN A 12 -20.97 0.88 -5.36
N ASN A 13 -20.96 1.97 -4.59
CA ASN A 13 -20.01 3.09 -4.71
C ASN A 13 -19.80 3.58 -6.16
N ALA A 14 -20.89 3.89 -6.87
CA ALA A 14 -20.84 4.38 -8.26
C ALA A 14 -19.98 5.65 -8.46
N SER A 15 -19.82 6.46 -7.41
CA SER A 15 -18.96 7.65 -7.41
C SER A 15 -17.47 7.37 -7.16
N CYS A 16 -17.09 6.12 -6.88
CA CYS A 16 -15.71 5.70 -6.59
C CYS A 16 -15.05 6.55 -5.48
N THR A 17 -15.81 6.90 -4.45
CA THR A 17 -15.33 7.73 -3.33
C THR A 17 -14.65 6.88 -2.28
N ILE A 18 -13.59 7.40 -1.66
CA ILE A 18 -12.89 6.74 -0.54
C ILE A 18 -13.89 6.52 0.60
N MET A 19 -14.04 5.28 1.02
CA MET A 19 -14.95 4.89 2.11
C MET A 19 -14.18 4.79 3.44
N ILE A 20 -14.87 5.11 4.53
CA ILE A 20 -14.35 5.02 5.90
C ILE A 20 -15.17 3.99 6.68
N PHE A 21 -14.51 2.97 7.23
CA PHE A 21 -15.11 1.87 7.96
C PHE A 21 -14.79 1.94 9.45
N HIS A 22 -15.74 1.51 10.28
CA HIS A 22 -15.64 1.47 11.74
C HIS A 22 -16.08 0.08 12.24
N PRO A 23 -15.24 -0.96 12.08
CA PRO A 23 -15.58 -2.31 12.51
C PRO A 23 -15.92 -2.38 14.00
N THR A 24 -16.87 -3.25 14.36
CA THR A 24 -16.97 -3.72 15.75
C THR A 24 -15.78 -4.61 16.09
N LYS A 25 -15.57 -4.89 17.38
CA LYS A 25 -14.54 -5.83 17.82
C LYS A 25 -14.69 -7.21 17.16
N GLU A 26 -15.92 -7.69 17.03
CA GLU A 26 -16.22 -8.98 16.42
C GLU A 26 -15.89 -8.99 14.93
N GLU A 27 -16.23 -7.91 14.23
CA GLU A 27 -15.92 -7.74 12.80
C GLU A 27 -14.42 -7.60 12.55
N PHE A 28 -13.69 -6.99 13.48
CA PHE A 28 -12.25 -6.75 13.39
C PHE A 28 -11.41 -8.03 13.59
N ASN A 29 -11.99 -9.12 14.11
CA ASN A 29 -11.25 -10.36 14.37
C ASN A 29 -10.79 -11.11 13.11
N ASP A 30 -11.53 -11.01 12.00
CA ASP A 30 -11.25 -11.74 10.75
C ASP A 30 -10.93 -10.75 9.62
N PHE A 31 -9.64 -10.58 9.37
CA PHE A 31 -9.11 -9.66 8.36
C PHE A 31 -9.67 -9.97 6.96
N ASP A 32 -9.54 -11.21 6.49
CA ASP A 32 -9.96 -11.62 5.14
C ASP A 32 -11.46 -11.38 4.95
N LYS A 33 -12.27 -11.74 5.95
CA LYS A 33 -13.73 -11.53 5.92
C LYS A 33 -14.07 -10.03 5.87
N TYR A 34 -13.34 -9.19 6.60
CA TYR A 34 -13.61 -7.76 6.61
C TYR A 34 -13.17 -7.07 5.31
N ILE A 35 -12.06 -7.49 4.70
CA ILE A 35 -11.68 -7.04 3.35
C ILE A 35 -12.77 -7.40 2.33
N ALA A 36 -13.28 -8.63 2.35
CA ALA A 36 -14.39 -9.03 1.48
C ALA A 36 -15.67 -8.22 1.73
N TYR A 37 -15.98 -7.92 3.00
CA TYR A 37 -17.08 -7.02 3.35
C TYR A 37 -16.87 -5.63 2.76
N MET A 38 -15.70 -5.01 2.92
CA MET A 38 -15.40 -3.70 2.35
C MET A 38 -15.58 -3.67 0.84
N GLU A 39 -15.10 -4.69 0.12
CA GLU A 39 -15.30 -4.79 -1.33
C GLU A 39 -16.78 -4.98 -1.70
N SER A 40 -17.55 -5.75 -0.91
CA SER A 40 -19.01 -5.87 -1.12
C SER A 40 -19.76 -4.54 -1.04
N GLN A 41 -19.21 -3.56 -0.30
CA GLN A 41 -19.72 -2.19 -0.21
C GLN A 41 -19.18 -1.27 -1.32
N GLY A 42 -18.31 -1.77 -2.21
CA GLY A 42 -17.70 -1.02 -3.30
C GLY A 42 -16.46 -0.21 -2.92
N ALA A 43 -15.81 -0.50 -1.79
CA ALA A 43 -14.63 0.26 -1.33
C ALA A 43 -13.45 0.20 -2.31
N HIS A 44 -13.26 -0.94 -2.97
CA HIS A 44 -12.18 -1.17 -3.93
C HIS A 44 -12.22 -0.26 -5.15
N ARG A 45 -13.41 0.24 -5.51
CA ARG A 45 -13.60 1.12 -6.65
C ARG A 45 -12.90 2.47 -6.48
N ALA A 46 -12.71 2.93 -5.26
CA ALA A 46 -11.94 4.15 -4.98
C ALA A 46 -10.42 3.95 -5.09
N GLY A 47 -9.95 2.70 -5.11
CA GLY A 47 -8.53 2.33 -5.03
C GLY A 47 -7.92 2.46 -3.64
N LEU A 48 -8.64 3.06 -2.69
CA LEU A 48 -8.20 3.31 -1.32
C LEU A 48 -9.40 3.35 -0.36
N ALA A 49 -9.24 2.76 0.83
CA ALA A 49 -10.20 2.85 1.92
C ALA A 49 -9.50 3.12 3.26
N LYS A 50 -10.23 3.73 4.19
CA LYS A 50 -9.78 3.92 5.57
C LYS A 50 -10.54 2.98 6.51
N VAL A 51 -9.84 2.38 7.47
CA VAL A 51 -10.45 1.60 8.55
C VAL A 51 -10.01 2.17 9.89
N ILE A 52 -10.97 2.58 10.70
CA ILE A 52 -10.75 3.09 12.06
C ILE A 52 -11.06 1.93 13.02
N PRO A 53 -10.04 1.33 13.67
CA PRO A 53 -10.23 0.15 14.51
C PRO A 53 -11.09 0.46 15.75
N PRO A 54 -11.62 -0.57 16.43
CA PRO A 54 -12.32 -0.40 17.71
C PRO A 54 -11.46 0.38 18.71
N LYS A 55 -12.08 1.27 19.50
CA LYS A 55 -11.36 2.20 20.39
C LYS A 55 -10.50 1.50 21.45
N GLU A 56 -10.91 0.30 21.85
CA GLU A 56 -10.23 -0.56 22.81
C GLU A 56 -9.04 -1.32 22.21
N TRP A 57 -8.97 -1.44 20.88
CA TRP A 57 -7.88 -2.12 20.20
C TRP A 57 -6.64 -1.22 20.13
N LYS A 58 -5.47 -1.81 20.31
CA LYS A 58 -4.17 -1.15 20.16
C LYS A 58 -3.18 -2.12 19.53
N ALA A 59 -2.42 -1.65 18.54
CA ALA A 59 -1.34 -2.43 17.94
C ALA A 59 -0.27 -2.83 18.97
N ARG A 60 0.02 -1.93 19.92
CA ARG A 60 0.97 -2.12 21.01
C ARG A 60 0.66 -1.25 22.23
N GLN A 61 1.27 -1.56 23.38
CA GLN A 61 1.04 -0.81 24.63
C GLN A 61 1.60 0.63 24.64
N ASN A 62 2.86 0.82 24.25
CA ASN A 62 3.53 2.12 24.19
C ASN A 62 4.64 2.11 23.13
N TYR A 63 5.24 3.28 22.87
CA TYR A 63 6.29 3.47 21.85
C TYR A 63 7.58 4.06 22.44
N ASP A 64 7.83 3.87 23.74
CA ASP A 64 8.96 4.55 24.42
C ASP A 64 10.32 3.93 24.09
N ASP A 65 10.31 2.65 23.71
CA ASP A 65 11.48 1.81 23.43
C ASP A 65 12.00 1.90 21.98
N ILE A 66 11.35 2.68 21.11
CA ILE A 66 11.68 2.69 19.68
C ILE A 66 12.86 3.60 19.32
N SER A 67 13.33 4.41 20.27
CA SER A 67 14.30 5.49 19.99
C SER A 67 15.63 4.98 19.44
N ASP A 68 16.01 3.75 19.78
CA ASP A 68 17.27 3.12 19.37
C ASP A 68 17.16 2.32 18.07
N ILE A 69 15.97 2.22 17.47
CA ILE A 69 15.79 1.58 16.16
C ILE A 69 16.65 2.31 15.12
N LEU A 70 17.44 1.54 14.38
CA LEU A 70 18.35 2.06 13.37
C LEU A 70 17.62 2.28 12.04
N ILE A 71 17.66 3.51 11.54
CA ILE A 71 17.33 3.83 10.16
C ILE A 71 18.63 3.72 9.36
N ALA A 72 18.88 2.56 8.77
CA ALA A 72 20.17 2.24 8.14
C ALA A 72 20.49 3.13 6.92
N THR A 73 19.47 3.44 6.10
CA THR A 73 19.66 4.25 4.88
C THR A 73 18.55 5.31 4.74
N PRO A 74 18.58 6.41 5.52
CA PRO A 74 17.61 7.49 5.34
C PRO A 74 17.75 8.12 3.95
N LEU A 75 16.63 8.46 3.32
CA LEU A 75 16.57 8.96 1.95
C LEU A 75 16.21 10.45 1.93
N GLN A 76 17.16 11.30 1.56
CA GLN A 76 16.86 12.71 1.30
C GLN A 76 16.13 12.83 -0.04
N GLN A 77 14.92 13.36 -0.03
CA GLN A 77 14.06 13.53 -1.20
C GLN A 77 14.34 14.88 -1.85
N VAL A 78 15.13 14.86 -2.91
CA VAL A 78 15.43 16.02 -3.75
C VAL A 78 14.41 16.08 -4.86
N VAL A 79 13.82 17.24 -5.11
CA VAL A 79 12.73 17.38 -6.08
C VAL A 79 13.12 18.39 -7.15
N SER A 80 12.75 18.09 -8.39
CA SER A 80 12.85 19.00 -9.53
C SER A 80 11.53 19.02 -10.30
N GLY A 81 11.27 20.09 -11.05
CA GLY A 81 10.01 20.29 -11.77
C GLY A 81 9.34 21.61 -11.40
N GLN A 82 8.10 21.80 -11.81
CA GLN A 82 7.35 23.03 -11.60
C GLN A 82 5.85 22.82 -11.80
N ALA A 83 5.04 23.82 -11.41
CA ALA A 83 3.60 23.88 -11.68
C ALA A 83 2.81 22.62 -11.28
N GLY A 84 3.20 21.96 -10.18
CA GLY A 84 2.51 20.74 -9.70
C GLY A 84 2.98 19.44 -10.34
N VAL A 85 3.98 19.48 -11.23
CA VAL A 85 4.58 18.32 -11.88
C VAL A 85 6.04 18.22 -11.46
N PHE A 86 6.39 17.17 -10.73
CA PHE A 86 7.73 17.02 -10.17
C PHE A 86 8.27 15.60 -10.29
N THR A 87 9.58 15.51 -10.44
CA THR A 87 10.34 14.27 -10.27
C THR A 87 11.12 14.34 -8.97
N GLN A 88 10.95 13.34 -8.12
CA GLN A 88 11.72 13.17 -6.89
C GLN A 88 12.86 12.17 -7.07
N TYR A 89 14.00 12.46 -6.47
CA TYR A 89 15.19 11.62 -6.45
C TYR A 89 15.63 11.37 -5.01
N HIS A 90 16.15 10.18 -4.74
CA HIS A 90 16.57 9.79 -3.41
C HIS A 90 18.09 9.86 -3.26
N LYS A 91 18.56 10.78 -2.41
CA LYS A 91 19.96 10.86 -2.00
C LYS A 91 20.12 10.18 -0.64
N LYS A 92 20.83 9.05 -0.63
CA LYS A 92 21.15 8.30 0.59
C LYS A 92 21.89 9.20 1.60
N LYS A 93 21.51 9.10 2.87
CA LYS A 93 22.17 9.73 4.02
C LYS A 93 22.81 8.68 4.90
N ARG A 94 23.63 9.14 5.86
CA ARG A 94 24.21 8.26 6.88
C ARG A 94 23.11 7.70 7.77
N ALA A 95 23.34 6.49 8.27
CA ALA A 95 22.47 5.86 9.24
C ALA A 95 22.26 6.76 10.47
N THR A 96 21.09 6.65 11.07
CA THR A 96 20.68 7.43 12.26
C THR A 96 19.69 6.62 13.07
N THR A 97 19.52 6.93 14.35
CA THR A 97 18.47 6.30 15.16
C THR A 97 17.14 7.04 15.00
N VAL A 98 16.03 6.39 15.36
CA VAL A 98 14.71 7.05 15.40
C VAL A 98 14.71 8.25 16.35
N GLY A 99 15.44 8.17 17.47
CA GLY A 99 15.59 9.27 18.43
C GLY A 99 16.23 10.51 17.82
N GLU A 100 17.35 10.33 17.11
CA GLU A 100 18.05 11.39 16.37
C GLU A 100 17.19 11.94 15.21
N TYR A 101 16.54 11.05 14.47
CA TYR A 101 15.64 11.42 13.37
C TYR A 101 14.46 12.25 13.86
N ARG A 102 13.87 11.91 15.01
CA ARG A 102 12.80 12.70 15.66
C ARG A 102 13.27 14.10 16.03
N GLN A 103 14.47 14.25 16.59
CA GLN A 103 15.04 15.56 16.90
C GLN A 103 15.24 16.39 15.61
N LEU A 104 15.73 15.76 14.55
CA LEU A 104 15.90 16.39 13.24
C LEU A 104 14.56 16.84 12.64
N ALA A 105 13.55 15.97 12.64
CA ALA A 105 12.22 16.24 12.11
C ALA A 105 11.53 17.41 12.84
N ASN A 106 11.79 17.58 14.14
CA ASN A 106 11.23 18.65 14.96
C ASN A 106 12.11 19.93 15.00
N SER A 107 13.27 19.92 14.35
CA SER A 107 14.14 21.11 14.25
C SER A 107 13.46 22.23 13.47
N ILE A 108 13.87 23.48 13.68
CA ILE A 108 13.32 24.66 12.98
C ILE A 108 13.35 24.49 11.45
N LYS A 109 14.35 23.77 10.93
CA LYS A 109 14.53 23.53 9.51
C LYS A 109 13.48 22.58 8.91
N TYR A 110 13.08 21.54 9.64
CA TYR A 110 12.22 20.47 9.10
C TYR A 110 10.85 20.37 9.77
N ARG A 111 10.60 21.13 10.85
CA ARG A 111 9.31 21.11 11.52
C ARG A 111 8.18 21.55 10.59
N THR A 112 7.00 21.02 10.87
CA THR A 112 5.75 21.42 10.20
C THR A 112 5.52 22.93 10.37
N PRO A 113 5.17 23.66 9.31
CA PRO A 113 4.88 25.09 9.41
C PRO A 113 3.55 25.29 10.17
N PRO A 114 3.36 26.44 10.84
CA PRO A 114 2.05 26.83 11.35
C PRO A 114 1.02 26.80 10.21
N HIS A 115 -0.18 26.27 10.48
CA HIS A 115 -1.26 26.14 9.50
C HIS A 115 -2.61 26.17 10.19
N LEU A 116 -3.65 26.51 9.45
CA LEU A 116 -5.03 26.63 9.99
C LEU A 116 -5.73 25.28 10.05
N ASP A 117 -5.61 24.51 8.98
CA ASP A 117 -6.27 23.22 8.78
C ASP A 117 -5.47 22.37 7.78
N PHE A 118 -5.96 21.17 7.49
CA PHE A 118 -5.31 20.26 6.54
C PHE A 118 -5.28 20.80 5.10
N GLU A 119 -6.24 21.64 4.70
CA GLU A 119 -6.24 22.22 3.35
C GLU A 119 -5.16 23.30 3.21
N ASP A 120 -4.97 24.11 4.24
CA ASP A 120 -3.89 25.08 4.32
C ASP A 120 -2.52 24.41 4.31
N LEU A 121 -2.38 23.30 5.04
CA LEU A 121 -1.14 22.52 5.04
C LEU A 121 -0.88 21.89 3.67
N GLU A 122 -1.90 21.35 3.00
CA GLU A 122 -1.79 20.83 1.65
C GLU A 122 -1.37 21.91 0.63
N ARG A 123 -1.99 23.10 0.69
CA ARG A 123 -1.58 24.24 -0.15
C ARG A 123 -0.11 24.59 0.08
N LYS A 124 0.33 24.60 1.34
CA LYS A 124 1.74 24.84 1.69
C LYS A 124 2.66 23.74 1.17
N TYR A 125 2.26 22.47 1.26
CA TYR A 125 3.02 21.35 0.71
C TYR A 125 3.29 21.55 -0.78
N TRP A 126 2.23 21.70 -1.60
CA TRP A 126 2.39 21.83 -3.05
C TRP A 126 3.09 23.13 -3.47
N LYS A 127 2.82 24.25 -2.78
CA LYS A 127 3.47 25.54 -3.04
C LYS A 127 4.96 25.51 -2.74
N THR A 128 5.39 24.73 -1.74
CA THR A 128 6.78 24.75 -1.25
C THR A 128 7.53 23.46 -1.48
N ARG A 129 7.00 22.51 -2.27
CA ARG A 129 7.60 21.18 -2.47
C ARG A 129 9.02 21.22 -3.04
N LEU A 130 9.33 22.23 -3.86
CA LEU A 130 10.67 22.45 -4.43
C LEU A 130 11.68 22.98 -3.42
N TYR A 131 11.21 23.62 -2.34
CA TYR A 131 12.07 24.18 -1.32
C TYR A 131 12.28 23.15 -0.21
N ASP A 132 13.54 23.04 0.20
CA ASP A 132 14.04 22.04 1.12
C ASP A 132 13.93 20.61 0.58
N SER A 133 14.82 19.74 1.06
CA SER A 133 14.82 18.33 0.70
C SER A 133 14.69 17.53 1.99
N PRO A 134 13.46 17.12 2.37
CA PRO A 134 13.23 16.38 3.60
C PRO A 134 13.88 15.01 3.53
N ILE A 135 14.08 14.38 4.68
CA ILE A 135 14.71 13.06 4.78
C ILE A 135 13.64 12.07 5.20
N TYR A 136 13.56 10.92 4.55
CA TYR A 136 12.56 9.89 4.83
C TYR A 136 13.25 8.60 5.29
N GLY A 137 12.86 8.07 6.45
CA GLY A 137 13.29 6.75 6.90
C GLY A 137 12.31 5.70 6.37
N ALA A 138 12.43 5.34 5.09
CA ALA A 138 11.57 4.38 4.41
C ALA A 138 12.21 2.99 4.33
N ASP A 139 11.37 1.98 4.11
CA ASP A 139 11.74 0.60 3.78
C ASP A 139 12.63 -0.08 4.85
N ILE A 140 12.30 0.13 6.13
CA ILE A 140 13.03 -0.48 7.26
C ILE A 140 12.32 -1.78 7.64
N SER A 141 12.94 -2.93 7.40
CA SER A 141 12.38 -4.24 7.77
C SER A 141 12.09 -4.33 9.27
N GLY A 142 10.85 -4.65 9.64
CA GLY A 142 10.45 -4.82 11.03
C GLY A 142 8.98 -4.56 11.28
N SER A 143 8.52 -4.92 12.48
CA SER A 143 7.16 -4.64 12.95
C SER A 143 7.21 -4.02 14.35
N LEU A 144 6.29 -3.10 14.63
CA LEU A 144 6.06 -2.52 15.95
C LEU A 144 4.81 -3.09 16.63
N PHE A 145 4.13 -4.07 16.03
CA PHE A 145 3.03 -4.76 16.71
C PHE A 145 3.56 -5.62 17.86
N ASP A 146 2.87 -5.59 19.01
CA ASP A 146 3.18 -6.52 20.10
C ASP A 146 2.91 -7.96 19.64
N GLU A 147 3.74 -8.93 20.07
CA GLU A 147 3.57 -10.35 19.72
C GLU A 147 2.19 -10.92 20.09
N ASN A 148 1.55 -10.34 21.12
CA ASN A 148 0.24 -10.76 21.59
C ASN A 148 -0.93 -10.14 20.83
N THR A 149 -0.68 -9.17 19.95
CA THR A 149 -1.72 -8.55 19.11
C THR A 149 -2.10 -9.52 17.99
N LYS A 150 -3.33 -10.03 18.04
CA LYS A 150 -3.81 -11.07 17.10
C LYS A 150 -4.55 -10.49 15.91
N GLU A 151 -5.36 -9.47 16.15
CA GLU A 151 -6.22 -8.85 15.15
C GLU A 151 -5.38 -7.87 14.31
N TRP A 152 -5.41 -8.04 12.98
CA TRP A 152 -4.80 -7.12 12.01
C TRP A 152 -3.30 -6.84 12.26
N ASN A 153 -2.58 -7.86 12.75
CA ASN A 153 -1.13 -7.77 12.93
C ASN A 153 -0.43 -7.86 11.56
N LEU A 154 0.26 -6.80 11.14
CA LEU A 154 0.86 -6.75 9.81
C LEU A 154 2.03 -7.72 9.62
N GLY A 155 2.67 -8.17 10.70
CA GLY A 155 3.64 -9.26 10.64
C GLY A 155 3.01 -10.65 10.41
N HIS A 156 1.70 -10.79 10.65
CA HIS A 156 1.00 -12.08 10.67
C HIS A 156 -0.44 -11.99 10.12
N LEU A 157 -0.64 -11.32 8.97
CA LEU A 157 -1.99 -11.20 8.38
C LEU A 157 -2.59 -12.55 7.96
N GLY A 158 -1.76 -13.52 7.57
CA GLY A 158 -2.22 -14.88 7.24
C GLY A 158 -3.00 -14.98 5.94
N THR A 159 -2.65 -14.13 4.95
CA THR A 159 -3.36 -14.04 3.65
C THR A 159 -2.74 -14.94 2.59
N ILE A 160 -3.36 -14.97 1.41
CA ILE A 160 -2.91 -15.76 0.24
C ILE A 160 -1.45 -15.46 -0.14
N GLN A 161 -0.94 -14.28 0.20
CA GLN A 161 0.46 -13.95 0.00
C GLN A 161 1.42 -14.94 0.66
N ASP A 162 1.05 -15.49 1.82
CA ASP A 162 1.89 -16.45 2.53
C ASP A 162 2.18 -17.70 1.66
N LEU A 163 1.38 -17.98 0.62
CA LEU A 163 1.70 -19.03 -0.38
C LEU A 163 3.05 -18.80 -1.06
N LEU A 164 3.52 -17.56 -1.23
CA LEU A 164 4.85 -17.29 -1.79
C LEU A 164 5.95 -17.88 -0.91
N GLU A 165 5.84 -17.68 0.40
CA GLU A 165 6.81 -18.23 1.33
C GLU A 165 6.59 -19.74 1.48
N GLN A 166 5.34 -20.18 1.63
CA GLN A 166 4.98 -21.57 1.96
C GLN A 166 5.21 -22.56 0.80
N GLU A 167 4.81 -22.20 -0.41
CA GLU A 167 4.88 -23.09 -1.58
C GLU A 167 6.12 -22.83 -2.43
N CYS A 168 6.56 -21.58 -2.54
CA CYS A 168 7.69 -21.20 -3.40
C CYS A 168 9.00 -21.04 -2.62
N GLY A 169 8.96 -20.95 -1.28
CA GLY A 169 10.13 -20.66 -0.46
C GLY A 169 10.70 -19.25 -0.69
N VAL A 170 9.88 -18.33 -1.21
CA VAL A 170 10.33 -16.99 -1.62
C VAL A 170 9.93 -15.96 -0.59
N VAL A 171 10.93 -15.31 0.02
CA VAL A 171 10.76 -14.12 0.88
C VAL A 171 11.13 -12.88 0.08
N ILE A 172 10.22 -11.91 0.00
CA ILE A 172 10.39 -10.64 -0.70
C ILE A 172 10.11 -9.55 0.33
N GLU A 173 11.16 -8.86 0.74
CA GLU A 173 11.06 -7.81 1.75
C GLU A 173 10.07 -6.72 1.32
N GLY A 174 9.22 -6.26 2.24
CA GLY A 174 8.16 -5.28 1.97
C GLY A 174 6.92 -5.81 1.28
N VAL A 175 7.07 -6.93 0.57
CA VAL A 175 5.93 -7.65 0.02
C VAL A 175 5.41 -8.53 1.14
N ASN A 176 6.10 -9.62 1.51
CA ASN A 176 5.64 -10.57 2.54
C ASN A 176 6.32 -10.41 3.91
N THR A 177 7.05 -9.32 4.12
CA THR A 177 7.49 -8.88 5.45
C THR A 177 7.19 -7.38 5.62
N PRO A 178 6.82 -6.93 6.83
CA PRO A 178 6.43 -5.55 7.05
C PRO A 178 7.62 -4.58 6.98
N TYR A 179 7.34 -3.38 6.48
CA TYR A 179 8.25 -2.24 6.49
C TYR A 179 7.74 -1.13 7.41
N LEU A 180 8.68 -0.53 8.14
CA LEU A 180 8.50 0.68 8.91
C LEU A 180 8.91 1.91 8.09
N TYR A 181 8.14 2.98 8.27
CA TYR A 181 8.31 4.26 7.60
C TYR A 181 8.27 5.39 8.64
N PHE A 182 9.39 6.05 8.86
CA PHE A 182 9.49 7.24 9.70
C PHE A 182 9.41 8.50 8.83
N GLY A 183 8.31 9.25 8.93
CA GLY A 183 8.06 10.46 8.17
C GLY A 183 8.54 11.73 8.88
N MET A 184 8.72 12.80 8.11
CA MET A 184 8.80 14.18 8.60
C MET A 184 8.01 15.07 7.66
N TRP A 185 7.86 16.36 7.99
CA TRP A 185 7.15 17.29 7.12
C TRP A 185 7.72 17.26 5.69
N LYS A 186 6.82 17.25 4.70
CA LYS A 186 7.09 17.13 3.25
C LYS A 186 7.63 15.78 2.77
N THR A 187 7.96 14.79 3.62
CA THR A 187 8.31 13.48 3.03
C THR A 187 7.11 12.91 2.31
N ALA A 188 7.34 12.36 1.12
CA ALA A 188 6.27 12.01 0.18
C ALA A 188 6.48 10.64 -0.43
N PHE A 189 5.38 10.01 -0.82
CA PHE A 189 5.37 8.82 -1.66
C PHE A 189 4.73 9.21 -3.00
N ALA A 190 5.43 8.93 -4.08
CA ALA A 190 5.02 9.30 -5.43
C ALA A 190 3.82 8.47 -5.91
N TRP A 191 3.25 8.86 -7.06
CA TRP A 191 2.21 8.08 -7.72
C TRP A 191 2.75 6.71 -8.12
N HIS A 192 2.12 5.67 -7.58
CA HIS A 192 2.40 4.27 -7.92
C HIS A 192 1.20 3.38 -7.58
N THR A 193 1.23 2.16 -8.10
CA THR A 193 0.50 1.01 -7.56
C THR A 193 1.52 0.06 -6.93
N GLU A 194 1.05 -0.83 -6.07
CA GLU A 194 1.89 -1.81 -5.38
C GLU A 194 2.59 -2.78 -6.34
N ASP A 195 3.68 -3.40 -5.91
CA ASP A 195 4.38 -4.40 -6.72
C ASP A 195 3.43 -5.55 -7.10
N MET A 196 3.49 -5.96 -8.38
CA MET A 196 2.54 -6.91 -8.97
C MET A 196 1.06 -6.51 -8.80
N ASP A 197 0.77 -5.23 -8.62
CA ASP A 197 -0.56 -4.67 -8.37
C ASP A 197 -1.30 -5.33 -7.19
N LEU A 198 -0.54 -5.74 -6.16
CA LEU A 198 -1.08 -6.26 -4.90
C LEU A 198 -1.96 -5.25 -4.17
N TYR A 199 -2.64 -5.72 -3.12
CA TYR A 199 -3.14 -4.83 -2.09
C TYR A 199 -1.96 -4.33 -1.23
N SER A 200 -2.15 -3.22 -0.53
CA SER A 200 -1.35 -2.91 0.65
C SER A 200 -2.22 -2.47 1.81
N ILE A 201 -1.71 -2.71 3.02
CA ILE A 201 -2.27 -2.16 4.25
C ILE A 201 -1.20 -1.33 4.95
N ASN A 202 -1.60 -0.16 5.42
CA ASN A 202 -0.74 0.78 6.13
C ASN A 202 -1.39 1.17 7.46
N TYR A 203 -0.70 0.96 8.56
CA TYR A 203 -1.12 1.39 9.90
C TYR A 203 -0.26 2.56 10.36
N LEU A 204 -0.88 3.69 10.74
CA LEU A 204 -0.15 4.83 11.30
C LEU A 204 -0.02 4.67 12.81
N HIS A 205 1.11 4.12 13.27
CA HIS A 205 1.36 3.83 14.67
C HIS A 205 1.23 5.04 15.60
N PHE A 206 1.88 6.15 15.24
CA PHE A 206 1.89 7.38 16.04
C PHE A 206 2.33 8.60 15.20
N GLY A 207 2.18 9.78 15.81
CA GLY A 207 2.73 11.03 15.32
C GLY A 207 1.76 11.82 14.44
N GLN A 208 2.30 12.64 13.55
CA GLN A 208 1.52 13.54 12.70
C GLN A 208 0.83 12.80 11.55
N PRO A 209 -0.30 13.33 11.02
CA PRO A 209 -1.07 12.66 9.98
C PRO A 209 -0.32 12.45 8.65
N LYS A 210 -0.92 11.64 7.78
CA LYS A 210 -0.48 11.37 6.41
C LYS A 210 -1.63 11.65 5.44
N THR A 211 -1.45 12.54 4.47
CA THR A 211 -2.45 12.76 3.41
C THR A 211 -2.20 11.81 2.26
N TRP A 212 -3.28 11.22 1.76
CA TRP A 212 -3.33 10.32 0.62
C TRP A 212 -4.19 10.89 -0.50
N TYR A 213 -3.76 10.65 -1.73
CA TYR A 213 -4.52 10.79 -2.94
C TYR A 213 -4.69 9.42 -3.58
N ALA A 214 -5.85 9.15 -4.15
CA ALA A 214 -6.12 7.91 -4.85
C ALA A 214 -6.86 8.17 -6.17
N VAL A 215 -6.44 7.47 -7.23
CA VAL A 215 -7.15 7.39 -8.50
C VAL A 215 -7.86 6.03 -8.55
N PRO A 216 -9.18 5.99 -8.84
CA PRO A 216 -9.92 4.73 -9.04
C PRO A 216 -9.20 3.79 -10.01
N PRO A 217 -9.12 2.47 -9.74
CA PRO A 217 -8.50 1.50 -10.66
C PRO A 217 -9.07 1.56 -12.08
N GLU A 218 -10.38 1.78 -12.20
CA GLU A 218 -11.10 1.99 -13.48
C GLU A 218 -10.63 3.21 -14.29
N HIS A 219 -9.80 4.07 -13.70
CA HIS A 219 -9.20 5.23 -14.33
C HIS A 219 -7.66 5.23 -14.31
N GLY A 220 -7.00 4.16 -13.83
CA GLY A 220 -5.54 4.05 -13.74
C GLY A 220 -4.82 4.32 -15.06
N GLN A 221 -5.31 3.73 -16.17
CA GLN A 221 -4.73 3.95 -17.51
C GLN A 221 -4.83 5.40 -18.00
N ARG A 222 -5.77 6.21 -17.48
CA ARG A 222 -5.87 7.64 -17.81
C ARG A 222 -4.76 8.41 -17.11
N LEU A 223 -4.46 8.06 -15.85
CA LEU A 223 -3.31 8.61 -15.13
C LEU A 223 -1.99 8.22 -15.82
N GLU A 224 -1.84 6.96 -16.25
CA GLU A 224 -0.65 6.51 -16.98
C GLU A 224 -0.42 7.28 -18.28
N ARG A 225 -1.50 7.55 -19.04
CA ARG A 225 -1.43 8.39 -20.25
C ARG A 225 -0.97 9.81 -19.92
N LEU A 226 -1.61 10.45 -18.95
CA LEU A 226 -1.20 11.79 -18.49
C LEU A 226 0.26 11.80 -18.03
N ALA A 227 0.68 10.81 -17.24
CA ALA A 227 2.04 10.72 -16.75
C ALA A 227 3.05 10.59 -17.89
N ARG A 228 2.74 9.83 -18.96
CA ARG A 228 3.61 9.73 -20.15
C ARG A 228 3.76 11.07 -20.87
N GLU A 229 2.70 11.88 -20.92
CA GLU A 229 2.72 13.23 -21.50
C GLU A 229 3.54 14.20 -20.64
N LEU A 230 3.40 14.12 -19.31
CA LEU A 230 4.11 14.98 -18.35
C LEU A 230 5.59 14.61 -18.16
N PHE A 231 5.94 13.33 -18.33
CA PHE A 231 7.30 12.81 -18.12
C PHE A 231 7.81 12.04 -19.37
N PRO A 232 7.92 12.70 -20.54
CA PRO A 232 8.21 12.01 -21.80
C PRO A 232 9.61 11.38 -21.82
N GLY A 233 10.56 11.92 -21.05
CA GLY A 233 11.89 11.33 -20.88
C GLY A 233 11.83 9.97 -20.19
N SER A 234 11.16 9.89 -19.03
CA SER A 234 10.99 8.65 -18.28
C SER A 234 10.18 7.61 -19.05
N ALA A 235 9.12 8.05 -19.73
CA ALA A 235 8.25 7.18 -20.53
C ALA A 235 8.97 6.51 -21.71
N ARG A 236 9.95 7.20 -22.32
CA ARG A 236 10.79 6.60 -23.39
C ARG A 236 11.72 5.51 -22.86
N THR A 237 12.16 5.63 -21.61
CA THR A 237 13.09 4.68 -20.99
C THR A 237 12.37 3.47 -20.42
N CYS A 238 11.17 3.65 -19.86
CA CYS A 238 10.39 2.59 -19.22
C CYS A 238 8.89 2.87 -19.37
N GLU A 239 8.14 1.92 -19.93
CA GLU A 239 6.68 2.05 -20.07
C GLU A 239 5.97 2.08 -18.72
N ALA A 240 6.51 1.39 -17.72
CA ALA A 240 6.01 1.33 -16.35
C ALA A 240 6.79 2.25 -15.38
N PHE A 241 7.30 3.40 -15.84
CA PHE A 241 8.18 4.26 -15.03
C PHE A 241 7.54 4.78 -13.72
N LEU A 242 6.21 4.78 -13.58
CA LEU A 242 5.54 5.09 -12.32
C LEU A 242 5.91 4.11 -11.20
N ARG A 243 6.30 2.87 -11.53
CA ARG A 243 6.88 1.88 -10.60
C ARG A 243 8.16 2.36 -9.93
N HIS A 244 8.86 3.33 -10.51
CA HIS A 244 10.10 3.86 -9.93
C HIS A 244 9.81 4.74 -8.71
N LYS A 245 8.53 5.05 -8.43
CA LYS A 245 8.08 5.85 -7.29
C LYS A 245 8.76 7.23 -7.23
N VAL A 246 8.92 7.87 -8.40
CA VAL A 246 9.56 9.19 -8.54
C VAL A 246 8.66 10.30 -9.07
N ALA A 247 7.48 10.00 -9.62
CA ALA A 247 6.61 10.98 -10.26
C ALA A 247 5.57 11.57 -9.28
N LEU A 248 5.63 12.88 -9.05
CA LEU A 248 4.65 13.62 -8.27
C LEU A 248 3.81 14.50 -9.21
N ILE A 249 2.49 14.35 -9.12
CA ILE A 249 1.51 15.12 -9.90
C ILE A 249 0.49 15.67 -8.90
N SER A 250 0.29 16.99 -8.90
CA SER A 250 -0.57 17.64 -7.92
C SER A 250 -2.06 17.45 -8.21
N PRO A 251 -2.92 17.57 -7.18
CA PRO A 251 -4.38 17.59 -7.33
C PRO A 251 -4.89 18.60 -8.36
N THR A 252 -4.22 19.76 -8.48
CA THR A 252 -4.58 20.78 -9.48
C THR A 252 -4.36 20.26 -10.90
N VAL A 253 -3.19 19.68 -11.18
CA VAL A 253 -2.87 19.11 -12.50
C VAL A 253 -3.81 17.97 -12.87
N LEU A 254 -4.13 17.09 -11.90
CA LEU A 254 -5.10 16.02 -12.12
C LEU A 254 -6.49 16.55 -12.48
N ARG A 255 -6.97 17.55 -11.75
CA ARG A 255 -8.27 18.19 -11.98
C ARG A 255 -8.33 18.86 -13.35
N ASP A 256 -7.31 19.64 -13.70
CA ASP A 256 -7.22 20.35 -14.98
C ASP A 256 -7.13 19.39 -16.17
N SER A 257 -6.57 18.18 -15.94
CA SER A 257 -6.49 17.10 -16.93
C SER A 257 -7.70 16.15 -16.91
N GLY A 258 -8.72 16.44 -16.10
CA GLY A 258 -9.94 15.64 -15.97
C GLY A 258 -9.73 14.24 -15.38
N ILE A 259 -8.64 14.00 -14.65
CA ILE A 259 -8.40 12.72 -13.96
C ILE A 259 -9.20 12.69 -12.66
N PRO A 260 -10.12 11.74 -12.47
CA PRO A 260 -10.85 11.60 -11.22
C PRO A 260 -9.91 11.09 -10.13
N PHE A 261 -9.95 11.73 -8.97
CA PHE A 261 -9.19 11.35 -7.80
C PHE A 261 -9.94 11.73 -6.52
N SER A 262 -9.62 11.06 -5.42
CA SER A 262 -10.09 11.38 -4.08
C SER A 262 -8.92 11.67 -3.15
N ARG A 263 -9.21 12.36 -2.04
CA ARG A 263 -8.25 12.76 -1.00
C ARG A 263 -8.74 12.30 0.36
N VAL A 264 -7.84 11.81 1.21
CA VAL A 264 -8.13 11.50 2.63
C VAL A 264 -6.88 11.74 3.48
N THR A 265 -7.06 12.18 4.72
CA THR A 265 -5.97 12.28 5.70
C THR A 265 -6.11 11.14 6.69
N GLN A 266 -5.06 10.33 6.83
CA GLN A 266 -4.92 9.26 7.82
C GLN A 266 -4.29 9.83 9.09
N GLU A 267 -4.93 9.60 10.23
CA GLU A 267 -4.48 9.99 11.56
C GLU A 267 -3.89 8.79 12.32
N ALA A 268 -3.23 9.06 13.45
CA ALA A 268 -2.60 8.01 14.24
C ALA A 268 -3.65 7.04 14.78
N GLY A 269 -3.36 5.74 14.71
CA GLY A 269 -4.28 4.67 15.08
C GLY A 269 -5.21 4.21 13.95
N GLU A 270 -5.10 4.78 12.75
CA GLU A 270 -5.95 4.40 11.62
C GLU A 270 -5.20 3.53 10.59
N PHE A 271 -5.95 2.63 9.94
CA PHE A 271 -5.48 1.85 8.81
C PHE A 271 -5.91 2.48 7.49
N MET A 272 -5.05 2.35 6.48
CA MET A 272 -5.35 2.59 5.07
C MET A 272 -5.15 1.29 4.29
N VAL A 273 -6.11 0.94 3.43
CA VAL A 273 -6.03 -0.21 2.54
C VAL A 273 -6.04 0.28 1.11
N THR A 274 -4.98 -0.01 0.36
CA THR A 274 -4.94 0.20 -1.09
C THR A 274 -5.38 -1.07 -1.80
N PHE A 275 -6.07 -0.92 -2.92
CA PHE A 275 -6.62 -2.02 -3.69
C PHE A 275 -5.81 -2.25 -4.98
N PRO A 276 -5.87 -3.45 -5.58
CA PRO A 276 -5.19 -3.78 -6.82
C PRO A 276 -5.39 -2.73 -7.91
N TYR A 277 -4.27 -2.29 -8.48
CA TYR A 277 -4.20 -1.24 -9.51
C TYR A 277 -4.74 0.15 -9.08
N GLY A 278 -4.99 0.36 -7.79
CA GLY A 278 -5.35 1.65 -7.21
C GLY A 278 -4.14 2.57 -7.08
N TYR A 279 -3.95 3.46 -8.05
CA TYR A 279 -2.86 4.43 -8.00
C TYR A 279 -3.03 5.35 -6.80
N HIS A 280 -1.95 5.54 -6.05
CA HIS A 280 -1.97 6.42 -4.89
C HIS A 280 -0.64 7.19 -4.72
N SER A 281 -0.74 8.34 -4.05
CA SER A 281 0.40 9.20 -3.68
C SER A 281 0.07 9.99 -2.42
N GLY A 282 1.04 10.70 -1.85
CA GLY A 282 0.76 11.50 -0.66
C GLY A 282 1.98 12.03 0.06
N PHE A 283 1.74 12.61 1.23
CA PHE A 283 2.78 13.25 2.04
C PHE A 283 2.49 13.20 3.54
N ASN A 284 3.57 13.24 4.33
CA ASN A 284 3.53 13.27 5.78
C ASN A 284 3.45 14.71 6.30
N HIS A 285 2.64 14.92 7.34
CA HIS A 285 2.42 16.23 7.94
C HIS A 285 3.54 16.64 8.89
N GLY A 286 4.31 15.69 9.41
CA GLY A 286 5.38 15.91 10.38
C GLY A 286 6.02 14.60 10.82
N PHE A 287 6.68 14.59 11.98
CA PHE A 287 7.25 13.36 12.52
C PHE A 287 6.15 12.32 12.80
N ASN A 288 6.26 11.15 12.18
CA ASN A 288 5.35 10.03 12.35
C ASN A 288 6.03 8.69 12.10
N CYS A 289 5.33 7.60 12.43
CA CYS A 289 5.73 6.25 12.08
C CYS A 289 4.54 5.47 11.54
N ALA A 290 4.70 4.87 10.36
CA ALA A 290 3.75 3.95 9.79
C ALA A 290 4.40 2.58 9.57
N GLU A 291 3.60 1.53 9.63
CA GLU A 291 3.98 0.18 9.22
C GLU A 291 3.11 -0.21 8.03
N ALA A 292 3.69 -0.88 7.03
CA ALA A 292 2.94 -1.38 5.89
C ALA A 292 3.47 -2.70 5.37
N ILE A 293 2.57 -3.47 4.75
CA ILE A 293 2.87 -4.72 4.06
C ILE A 293 1.91 -4.88 2.87
N ASN A 294 2.34 -5.59 1.83
CA ASN A 294 1.41 -6.03 0.79
C ASN A 294 0.60 -7.24 1.25
N PHE A 295 -0.55 -7.48 0.64
CA PHE A 295 -1.31 -8.72 0.84
C PHE A 295 -2.11 -9.08 -0.42
N ALA A 296 -2.66 -10.29 -0.45
CA ALA A 296 -3.39 -10.80 -1.60
C ALA A 296 -4.73 -11.43 -1.20
N THR A 297 -5.72 -11.24 -2.07
CA THR A 297 -7.00 -11.96 -2.06
C THR A 297 -7.15 -12.74 -3.37
N ALA A 298 -8.16 -13.60 -3.49
CA ALA A 298 -8.41 -14.34 -4.74
C ALA A 298 -8.61 -13.41 -5.94
N ARG A 299 -9.26 -12.25 -5.72
CA ARG A 299 -9.50 -11.23 -6.76
C ARG A 299 -8.21 -10.68 -7.35
N TRP A 300 -7.14 -10.57 -6.57
CA TRP A 300 -5.87 -10.03 -7.06
C TRP A 300 -5.20 -10.89 -8.12
N ILE A 301 -5.46 -12.20 -8.18
CA ILE A 301 -4.73 -13.11 -9.09
C ILE A 301 -4.80 -12.64 -10.54
N ASP A 302 -5.98 -12.21 -11.00
CA ASP A 302 -6.15 -11.73 -12.37
C ASP A 302 -5.46 -10.38 -12.62
N TYR A 303 -5.28 -9.53 -11.59
CA TYR A 303 -4.42 -8.35 -11.67
C TYR A 303 -2.95 -8.74 -11.77
N GLY A 304 -2.48 -9.64 -10.90
CA GLY A 304 -1.08 -10.09 -10.88
C GLY A 304 -0.64 -10.74 -12.20
N LYS A 305 -1.53 -11.42 -12.92
CA LYS A 305 -1.25 -11.99 -14.25
C LYS A 305 -0.93 -10.96 -15.32
N VAL A 306 -1.49 -9.75 -15.22
CA VAL A 306 -1.40 -8.70 -16.25
C VAL A 306 -0.67 -7.44 -15.77
N ALA A 307 -0.14 -7.46 -14.55
CA ALA A 307 0.54 -6.33 -13.93
C ALA A 307 1.73 -5.86 -14.78
N SER A 308 1.77 -4.55 -15.03
CA SER A 308 2.88 -3.93 -15.76
C SER A 308 4.15 -3.94 -14.91
N GLN A 309 5.27 -4.36 -15.51
CA GLN A 309 6.56 -4.44 -14.84
C GLN A 309 7.55 -3.41 -15.36
N CYS A 310 8.40 -2.91 -14.48
CA CYS A 310 9.56 -2.12 -14.86
C CYS A 310 10.49 -2.96 -15.76
N SER A 311 10.74 -2.48 -16.98
CA SER A 311 11.59 -3.15 -17.97
C SER A 311 13.03 -2.63 -17.99
N CYS A 312 13.32 -1.48 -17.37
CA CYS A 312 14.66 -0.88 -17.34
C CYS A 312 15.53 -1.34 -16.15
N GLY A 313 14.96 -2.10 -15.21
CA GLY A 313 15.67 -2.68 -14.06
C GLY A 313 15.77 -1.79 -12.81
N GLU A 314 15.28 -0.54 -12.84
CA GLU A 314 15.38 0.39 -11.70
C GLU A 314 14.51 -0.02 -10.50
N ALA A 315 13.36 -0.65 -10.73
CA ALA A 315 12.37 -0.98 -9.69
C ALA A 315 11.74 -2.36 -9.93
N ARG A 316 12.56 -3.35 -10.32
CA ARG A 316 12.05 -4.67 -10.69
C ARG A 316 11.83 -5.54 -9.45
N VAL A 317 10.59 -5.61 -8.99
CA VAL A 317 10.10 -6.67 -8.09
C VAL A 317 9.19 -7.57 -8.90
N THR A 318 9.53 -8.85 -9.01
CA THR A 318 8.73 -9.84 -9.74
C THR A 318 8.77 -11.18 -9.03
N PHE A 319 7.65 -11.87 -9.01
CA PHE A 319 7.56 -13.25 -8.58
C PHE A 319 6.62 -14.03 -9.52
N SER A 320 6.72 -15.35 -9.48
CA SER A 320 5.96 -16.21 -10.40
C SER A 320 4.48 -16.25 -10.01
N MET A 321 3.59 -15.97 -10.97
CA MET A 321 2.15 -16.19 -10.80
C MET A 321 1.76 -17.68 -10.87
N ASP A 322 2.69 -18.57 -11.27
CA ASP A 322 2.41 -19.98 -11.56
C ASP A 322 1.75 -20.72 -10.40
N ALA A 323 2.29 -20.58 -9.18
CA ALA A 323 1.73 -21.23 -7.99
C ALA A 323 0.31 -20.75 -7.69
N PHE A 324 0.06 -19.44 -7.81
CA PHE A 324 -1.27 -18.87 -7.57
C PHE A 324 -2.29 -19.37 -8.58
N VAL A 325 -1.96 -19.35 -9.87
CA VAL A 325 -2.89 -19.81 -10.91
C VAL A 325 -3.13 -21.32 -10.80
N ARG A 326 -2.07 -22.10 -10.54
CA ARG A 326 -2.18 -23.57 -10.40
C ARG A 326 -3.06 -23.98 -9.23
N ILE A 327 -2.90 -23.33 -8.07
CA ILE A 327 -3.58 -23.71 -6.83
C ILE A 327 -4.99 -23.12 -6.78
N LEU A 328 -5.14 -21.85 -7.17
CA LEU A 328 -6.37 -21.09 -6.92
C LEU A 328 -7.23 -20.93 -8.19
N GLN A 329 -6.71 -21.17 -9.39
CA GLN A 329 -7.48 -21.16 -10.63
C GLN A 329 -7.13 -22.38 -11.51
N PRO A 330 -7.20 -23.62 -10.97
CA PRO A 330 -6.72 -24.82 -11.65
C PRO A 330 -7.41 -25.07 -13.00
N GLU A 331 -8.67 -24.66 -13.14
CA GLU A 331 -9.44 -24.78 -14.39
C GLU A 331 -8.94 -23.84 -15.50
N ARG A 332 -8.28 -22.74 -15.14
CA ARG A 332 -7.69 -21.78 -16.09
C ARG A 332 -6.19 -22.00 -16.29
N TYR A 333 -5.53 -22.78 -15.44
CA TYR A 333 -4.08 -22.94 -15.43
C TYR A 333 -3.50 -23.36 -16.78
N GLU A 334 -4.04 -24.40 -17.42
CA GLU A 334 -3.56 -24.88 -18.72
C GLU A 334 -3.73 -23.85 -19.84
N LEU A 335 -4.83 -23.09 -19.81
CA LEU A 335 -5.06 -22.01 -20.78
C LEU A 335 -4.10 -20.83 -20.54
N TRP A 336 -3.88 -20.47 -19.28
CA TRP A 336 -2.94 -19.43 -18.88
C TRP A 336 -1.49 -19.77 -19.28
N LYS A 337 -1.04 -21.01 -19.03
CA LYS A 337 0.31 -21.48 -19.43
C LYS A 337 0.54 -21.41 -20.94
N ARG A 338 -0.52 -21.56 -21.74
CA ARG A 338 -0.49 -21.41 -23.21
C ARG A 338 -0.65 -19.96 -23.69
N GLY A 339 -0.81 -18.98 -22.79
CA GLY A 339 -1.08 -17.58 -23.14
C GLY A 339 -2.46 -17.36 -23.78
N GLN A 340 -3.42 -18.25 -23.50
CA GLN A 340 -4.77 -18.25 -24.07
C GLN A 340 -5.85 -17.79 -23.09
N ASP A 341 -5.49 -17.53 -21.83
CA ASP A 341 -6.38 -16.94 -20.83
C ASP A 341 -6.60 -15.45 -21.13
N ARG A 342 -7.77 -15.11 -21.70
CA ARG A 342 -8.14 -13.75 -22.15
C ARG A 342 -9.08 -13.03 -21.20
N ALA A 343 -9.22 -13.50 -19.96
CA ALA A 343 -10.09 -12.82 -19.00
C ALA A 343 -9.61 -11.37 -18.78
N ALA A 344 -10.52 -10.41 -19.00
CA ALA A 344 -10.27 -9.02 -18.67
C ALA A 344 -10.51 -8.81 -17.19
N VAL A 345 -9.68 -7.99 -16.56
CA VAL A 345 -9.89 -7.57 -15.17
C VAL A 345 -11.10 -6.63 -15.11
N ASP A 346 -12.14 -7.02 -14.39
CA ASP A 346 -13.26 -6.14 -14.05
C ASP A 346 -12.97 -5.42 -12.73
N HIS A 347 -12.81 -4.10 -12.78
CA HIS A 347 -12.51 -3.28 -11.61
C HIS A 347 -13.70 -3.07 -10.67
N THR A 348 -14.92 -3.41 -11.11
CA THR A 348 -16.16 -3.21 -10.36
C THR A 348 -16.57 -4.42 -9.53
N GLU A 349 -16.13 -5.62 -9.91
CA GLU A 349 -16.47 -6.85 -9.19
C GLU A 349 -15.71 -6.96 -7.86
N PRO A 350 -16.41 -7.24 -6.73
CA PRO A 350 -15.78 -7.45 -5.44
C PRO A 350 -15.20 -8.87 -5.32
N THR A 351 -14.28 -9.07 -4.39
CA THR A 351 -13.83 -10.40 -3.99
C THR A 351 -15.00 -11.14 -3.33
N ALA A 352 -15.24 -12.37 -3.75
CA ALA A 352 -16.25 -13.22 -3.11
C ALA A 352 -15.77 -13.64 -1.71
N ALA A 353 -16.65 -13.54 -0.69
CA ALA A 353 -16.36 -13.95 0.67
C ALA A 353 -16.26 -15.48 0.84
N ASP A 354 -17.01 -16.23 0.02
CA ASP A 354 -17.08 -17.71 0.02
C ASP A 354 -16.68 -18.30 -1.34
N SER A 355 -15.51 -17.90 -1.84
CA SER A 355 -15.01 -18.38 -3.12
C SER A 355 -14.41 -19.79 -2.99
N ARG A 356 -14.42 -20.56 -4.09
CA ARG A 356 -13.76 -21.88 -4.13
C ARG A 356 -12.26 -21.74 -3.88
N GLU A 357 -11.71 -20.62 -4.32
CA GLU A 357 -10.32 -20.19 -4.18
C GLU A 357 -9.97 -19.95 -2.71
N LEU A 358 -10.83 -19.26 -1.95
CA LEU A 358 -10.67 -19.07 -0.50
C LEU A 358 -10.80 -20.40 0.26
N SER A 359 -11.71 -21.28 -0.16
CA SER A 359 -11.86 -22.61 0.44
C SER A 359 -10.62 -23.49 0.18
N ALA A 360 -10.07 -23.45 -1.04
CA ALA A 360 -8.83 -24.12 -1.40
C ALA A 360 -7.66 -23.59 -0.57
N TRP A 361 -7.54 -22.27 -0.41
CA TRP A 361 -6.55 -21.63 0.46
C TRP A 361 -6.69 -22.08 1.93
N ARG A 362 -7.90 -22.03 2.50
CA ARG A 362 -8.14 -22.47 3.89
C ARG A 362 -7.78 -23.94 4.09
N GLY A 363 -8.00 -24.79 3.07
CA GLY A 363 -7.54 -26.18 3.07
C GLY A 363 -6.03 -26.32 3.18
N VAL A 364 -5.28 -25.63 2.32
CA VAL A 364 -3.79 -25.60 2.34
C VAL A 364 -3.27 -25.07 3.68
N ARG A 365 -3.84 -23.97 4.20
CA ARG A 365 -3.47 -23.39 5.49
C ARG A 365 -3.70 -24.38 6.66
N GLY A 366 -4.77 -25.16 6.61
CA GLY A 366 -5.12 -26.16 7.62
C GLY A 366 -4.08 -27.28 7.75
N GLU A 367 -3.62 -27.83 6.63
CA GLU A 367 -2.60 -28.90 6.60
C GLU A 367 -1.23 -28.45 7.11
N VAL A 368 -0.85 -27.19 6.85
CA VAL A 368 0.45 -26.63 7.25
C VAL A 368 0.47 -26.17 8.71
N SER A 369 -0.67 -25.81 9.30
CA SER A 369 -0.74 -25.45 10.73
C SER A 369 -0.31 -26.61 11.66
N LEU A 370 -0.44 -27.86 11.18
CA LEU A 370 0.00 -29.08 11.84
C LEU A 370 1.52 -29.34 11.73
N SER A 371 2.27 -28.60 10.89
CA SER A 371 3.69 -28.85 10.61
C SER A 371 4.67 -27.77 11.09
N ARG A 372 4.20 -26.62 11.59
CA ARG A 372 5.08 -25.50 12.02
C ARG A 372 5.88 -25.84 13.28
N ARG A 373 7.21 -26.00 13.13
CA ARG A 373 8.19 -25.89 14.23
C ARG A 373 8.52 -24.40 14.51
N PRO A 374 8.89 -24.02 15.76
CA PRO A 374 9.20 -22.64 16.10
C PRO A 374 10.44 -22.13 15.35
N PHE A 375 10.46 -20.82 15.07
CA PHE A 375 11.61 -20.11 14.51
C PHE A 375 12.92 -20.41 15.28
N PRO A 376 14.06 -20.60 14.59
CA PRO A 376 15.35 -20.68 15.26
C PRO A 376 15.71 -19.32 15.87
N ARG A 377 16.10 -19.34 17.16
CA ARG A 377 16.56 -18.15 17.90
C ARG A 377 17.76 -17.50 17.18
N PRO A 378 17.91 -16.17 17.22
CA PRO A 378 19.08 -15.52 16.65
C PRO A 378 20.36 -15.99 17.37
N ASN A 379 21.33 -16.47 16.59
CA ASN A 379 22.65 -16.81 17.08
C ASN A 379 23.32 -15.55 17.68
N ARG A 380 23.54 -15.55 19.00
CA ARG A 380 24.51 -14.66 19.64
C ARG A 380 25.90 -14.97 19.09
N LYS A 381 26.34 -14.23 18.07
CA LYS A 381 27.79 -14.10 17.82
C LYS A 381 28.31 -13.01 18.75
N VAL A 382 28.91 -13.49 19.83
CA VAL A 382 29.90 -12.74 20.61
C VAL A 382 31.07 -12.46 19.67
N TYR A 383 31.38 -11.18 19.43
CA TYR A 383 32.65 -10.79 18.86
C TYR A 383 33.50 -10.19 19.98
N SER A 384 34.54 -10.95 20.34
CA SER A 384 35.76 -10.50 21.00
C SER A 384 36.52 -9.50 20.13
#